data_AF-A0A8X6I6W8-F1
#
_entry.id   AF-A0A8X6I6W8-F1
#
_cell.length_a   1.000
_cell.length_b   1.000
_cell.length_c   1.000
_cell.angle_alpha   90.00
_cell.angle_beta   90.00
_cell.angle_gamma   90.00
#
_symmetry.space_group_name_H-M   'P 1'
#
loop_
_entity.id
_entity.type
_entity.pdbx_description
1 polymer ?
#
loop_
_entity_poly.entity_id
_entity_poly.type
_entity_poly.pdbx_seq_one_letter_code
_entity_poly.pdbx_strand_id
1 'polypeptide(L)'
;MELYILSGETSGGVCLNCRHNTAGRHCHYCKEGYYRDVSKPITHRKACKEVFKTDKSKHDSKTDKCGKCPASRKRLNLKKYCKRDYAIQADIISRETVGDWVRFGIHVRHVFKAGPIKLRTGPQSLWISQAEVSCSCPKLRLKHSYLILGEKF
;
A
#
# COMPACT_ATOMS: atom_id res chain seq x y z
N MET A 1 -1.06 -42.41 -17.09
CA MET A 1 -1.86 -43.51 -17.70
C MET A 1 -3.03 -43.91 -16.79
N GLU A 2 -2.81 -44.02 -15.48
CA GLU A 2 -3.82 -44.40 -14.47
C GLU A 2 -5.11 -43.56 -14.47
N LEU A 3 -5.02 -42.21 -14.48
CA LEU A 3 -6.20 -41.33 -14.46
C LEU A 3 -7.09 -41.39 -15.71
N TYR A 4 -6.53 -41.80 -16.85
CA TYR A 4 -7.25 -41.98 -18.09
C TYR A 4 -8.09 -43.26 -18.03
N ILE A 5 -7.48 -44.36 -17.58
CA ILE A 5 -8.14 -45.65 -17.38
C ILE A 5 -9.28 -45.52 -16.35
N LEU A 6 -9.03 -44.83 -15.23
CA LEU A 6 -10.04 -44.58 -14.19
C LEU A 6 -11.22 -43.71 -14.66
N SER A 7 -11.04 -42.94 -15.73
CA SER A 7 -12.10 -42.10 -16.31
C SER A 7 -12.97 -42.84 -17.33
N GLY A 8 -12.81 -44.17 -17.48
CA GLY A 8 -13.44 -44.93 -18.56
C GLY A 8 -12.94 -44.46 -19.92
N GLU A 9 -11.62 -44.25 -20.04
CA GLU A 9 -10.95 -43.83 -21.28
C GLU A 9 -11.46 -42.49 -21.86
N THR A 10 -12.12 -41.67 -21.04
CA THR A 10 -12.73 -40.40 -21.49
C THR A 10 -11.77 -39.23 -21.35
N SER A 11 -11.05 -39.12 -20.24
CA SER A 11 -10.05 -38.05 -20.05
C SER A 11 -8.99 -38.38 -18.99
N GLY A 12 -7.72 -38.15 -19.33
CA GLY A 12 -6.57 -38.38 -18.42
C GLY A 12 -5.91 -37.10 -17.91
N GLY A 13 -6.40 -35.93 -18.32
CA GLY A 13 -5.74 -34.65 -18.08
C GLY A 13 -5.89 -34.14 -16.65
N VAL A 14 -4.87 -33.43 -16.19
CA VAL A 14 -4.85 -32.66 -14.92
C VAL A 14 -4.45 -31.23 -15.27
N CYS A 15 -5.24 -30.25 -14.86
CA CYS A 15 -4.87 -28.85 -15.00
C CYS A 15 -3.65 -28.54 -14.11
N LEU A 16 -2.58 -28.06 -14.71
CA LEU A 16 -1.41 -27.56 -14.01
C LEU A 16 -1.52 -26.05 -13.79
N ASN A 17 -0.91 -25.54 -12.72
CA ASN A 17 -0.83 -24.11 -12.42
C ASN A 17 -2.20 -23.40 -12.34
N CYS A 18 -3.13 -23.96 -11.57
CA CYS A 18 -4.44 -23.36 -11.33
C CYS A 18 -4.34 -21.89 -10.89
N ARG A 19 -5.06 -21.01 -11.59
CA ARG A 19 -5.13 -19.57 -11.30
C ARG A 19 -6.13 -19.28 -10.19
N HIS A 20 -6.18 -18.03 -9.72
CA HIS A 20 -7.24 -17.55 -8.80
C HIS A 20 -7.37 -18.31 -7.48
N ASN A 21 -6.28 -18.94 -7.03
CA ASN A 21 -6.23 -19.74 -5.81
C ASN A 21 -7.19 -20.94 -5.81
N THR A 22 -7.52 -21.45 -7.00
CA THR A 22 -8.19 -22.72 -7.15
C THR A 22 -7.19 -23.87 -7.16
N ALA A 23 -7.67 -25.08 -6.91
CA ALA A 23 -6.94 -26.33 -6.87
C ALA A 23 -7.84 -27.47 -7.35
N GLY A 24 -7.26 -28.66 -7.48
CA GLY A 24 -7.91 -29.86 -7.98
C GLY A 24 -7.66 -30.11 -9.46
N ARG A 25 -8.09 -31.31 -9.90
CA ARG A 25 -7.85 -31.81 -11.26
C ARG A 25 -8.32 -30.86 -12.37
N HIS A 26 -9.43 -30.17 -12.10
CA HIS A 26 -10.02 -29.19 -13.01
C HIS A 26 -10.03 -27.77 -12.42
N CYS A 27 -9.17 -27.50 -11.42
CA CYS A 27 -9.14 -26.23 -10.72
C CYS A 27 -10.53 -25.83 -10.15
N HIS A 28 -11.27 -26.80 -9.61
CA HIS A 28 -12.70 -26.67 -9.27
C HIS A 28 -12.99 -26.52 -7.77
N TYR A 29 -11.97 -26.46 -6.92
CA TYR A 29 -12.13 -26.08 -5.51
C TYR A 29 -11.06 -25.08 -5.09
N CYS A 30 -11.18 -24.47 -3.91
CA CYS A 30 -10.20 -23.51 -3.42
C CYS A 30 -9.01 -24.22 -2.77
N LYS A 31 -7.79 -23.76 -3.09
CA LYS A 31 -6.58 -24.30 -2.46
C LYS A 31 -6.60 -24.07 -0.94
N GLU A 32 -5.80 -24.84 -0.21
CA GLU A 32 -5.70 -24.71 1.25
C GLU A 32 -5.40 -23.27 1.69
N GLY A 33 -6.06 -22.85 2.77
CA GLY A 33 -6.02 -21.47 3.25
C GLY A 33 -6.94 -20.51 2.50
N TYR A 34 -7.75 -20.99 1.56
CA TYR A 34 -8.75 -20.21 0.84
C TYR A 34 -10.14 -20.84 0.95
N TYR A 35 -11.17 -20.01 1.14
CA TYR A 35 -12.58 -20.44 1.16
C TYR A 35 -13.34 -19.94 -0.07
N ARG A 36 -14.40 -20.67 -0.44
CA ARG A 36 -15.22 -20.42 -1.63
C ARG A 36 -16.21 -19.28 -1.41
N ASP A 37 -16.20 -18.28 -2.29
CA ASP A 37 -17.20 -17.22 -2.35
C ASP A 37 -18.32 -17.55 -3.36
N VAL A 38 -19.41 -18.15 -2.87
CA VAL A 38 -20.53 -18.64 -3.68
C VAL A 38 -21.18 -17.55 -4.55
N SER A 39 -21.02 -16.27 -4.21
CA SER A 39 -21.54 -15.14 -5.01
C SER A 39 -20.87 -14.98 -6.39
N LYS A 40 -19.79 -15.71 -6.68
CA LYS A 40 -19.00 -15.57 -7.91
C LYS A 40 -18.79 -16.92 -8.59
N PRO A 41 -18.71 -16.98 -9.92
CA PRO A 41 -18.31 -18.19 -10.62
C PRO A 41 -16.87 -18.56 -10.24
N ILE A 42 -16.54 -19.85 -10.27
CA ILE A 42 -15.23 -20.35 -9.80
C ILE A 42 -14.05 -19.85 -10.64
N THR A 43 -14.31 -19.49 -11.89
CA THR A 43 -13.35 -18.88 -12.81
C THR A 43 -13.00 -17.45 -12.44
N HIS A 44 -13.75 -16.80 -11.54
CA HIS A 44 -13.53 -15.41 -11.17
C HIS A 44 -12.29 -15.26 -10.27
N ARG A 45 -11.50 -14.20 -10.47
CA ARG A 45 -10.26 -13.92 -9.71
C ARG A 45 -10.42 -13.85 -8.18
N LYS A 46 -11.64 -13.58 -7.72
CA LYS A 46 -12.02 -13.49 -6.29
C LYS A 46 -12.95 -14.62 -5.83
N ALA A 47 -13.02 -15.72 -6.56
CA ALA A 47 -13.84 -16.87 -6.21
C ALA A 47 -13.33 -17.61 -4.97
N CYS A 48 -12.03 -17.58 -4.74
CA CYS A 48 -11.37 -18.14 -3.56
C CYS A 48 -10.74 -17.00 -2.74
N LYS A 49 -11.17 -16.86 -1.48
CA LYS A 49 -10.75 -15.80 -0.56
C LYS A 49 -9.85 -16.36 0.54
N GLU A 50 -8.79 -15.65 0.89
CA GLU A 50 -7.86 -16.05 1.96
C GLU A 50 -8.57 -16.06 3.31
N VAL A 51 -8.37 -17.13 4.08
CA VAL A 51 -8.99 -17.30 5.39
C VAL A 51 -8.31 -16.39 6.43
N PHE A 52 -7.00 -16.11 6.33
CA PHE A 52 -6.30 -15.20 7.25
C PHE A 52 -5.07 -14.52 6.66
N LYS A 53 -5.26 -13.37 5.99
CA LYS A 53 -4.32 -12.23 6.05
C LYS A 53 -5.13 -10.94 6.04
N THR A 54 -5.26 -10.34 7.20
CA THR A 54 -5.70 -8.95 7.34
C THR A 54 -4.65 -8.05 6.70
N ASP A 55 -4.80 -7.72 5.41
CA ASP A 55 -4.15 -6.53 4.89
C ASP A 55 -4.98 -5.81 3.81
N LYS A 56 -5.62 -4.75 4.30
CA LYS A 56 -5.90 -3.46 3.67
C LYS A 56 -6.67 -3.48 2.36
N SER A 57 -7.98 -3.25 2.46
CA SER A 57 -8.65 -2.08 1.85
C SER A 57 -10.17 -2.07 2.12
N LYS A 58 -10.65 -0.96 2.69
CA LYS A 58 -12.02 -0.43 2.62
C LYS A 58 -13.11 -1.15 3.45
N HIS A 59 -13.19 -0.79 4.73
CA HIS A 59 -14.41 -0.16 5.27
C HIS A 59 -14.01 0.63 6.51
N ASP A 60 -13.88 1.95 6.33
CA ASP A 60 -13.75 2.90 7.43
C ASP A 60 -15.17 3.15 7.94
N SER A 61 -15.55 2.38 8.95
CA SER A 61 -16.76 2.62 9.71
C SER A 61 -16.67 1.77 10.98
N LYS A 62 -16.01 2.33 12.00
CA LYS A 62 -16.54 2.45 13.36
C LYS A 62 -15.51 3.14 14.28
N THR A 63 -15.82 4.41 14.57
CA THR A 63 -15.46 5.18 15.77
C THR A 63 -13.99 5.29 16.16
N ASP A 64 -13.22 6.12 15.46
CA ASP A 64 -11.95 6.65 15.97
C ASP A 64 -11.74 8.08 15.41
N LYS A 65 -11.26 9.02 16.23
CA LYS A 65 -11.15 10.46 15.91
C LYS A 65 -10.18 10.81 14.77
N CYS A 66 -9.66 9.82 14.06
CA CYS A 66 -8.65 9.96 13.01
C CYS A 66 -9.29 9.86 11.62
N GLY A 67 -9.25 10.94 10.85
CA GLY A 67 -9.75 10.97 9.47
C GLY A 67 -8.82 10.28 8.46
N LYS A 68 -9.16 10.43 7.16
CA LYS A 68 -8.32 9.95 6.05
C LYS A 68 -6.98 10.68 6.03
N CYS A 69 -5.88 9.94 6.17
CA CYS A 69 -4.53 10.49 6.10
C CYS A 69 -4.19 11.04 4.69
N PRO A 70 -3.82 12.33 4.54
CA PRO A 70 -3.47 12.90 3.24
C PRO A 70 -2.16 12.32 2.68
N ALA A 71 -1.22 11.94 3.56
CA ALA A 71 0.06 11.37 3.16
C ALA A 71 -0.07 9.88 2.81
N SER A 72 0.11 9.53 1.52
CA SER A 72 0.02 8.13 1.06
C SER A 72 1.39 7.52 0.74
N ARG A 73 1.71 6.37 1.34
CA ARG A 73 2.92 5.57 1.04
C ARG A 73 2.74 4.65 -0.18
N LYS A 74 2.04 5.12 -1.21
CA LYS A 74 1.79 4.30 -2.41
C LYS A 74 3.08 4.19 -3.23
N ARG A 75 3.25 3.08 -3.96
CA ARG A 75 4.32 2.94 -4.96
C ARG A 75 4.26 4.13 -5.92
N LEU A 76 5.37 4.86 -5.98
CA LEU A 76 5.53 6.02 -6.84
C LEU A 76 5.67 5.56 -8.30
N ASN A 77 5.06 6.30 -9.21
CA ASN A 77 5.23 6.15 -10.65
C ASN A 77 5.43 7.52 -11.27
N LEU A 78 5.85 7.57 -12.53
CA LEU A 78 6.16 8.82 -13.22
C LEU A 78 4.95 9.77 -13.27
N LYS A 79 3.75 9.24 -13.55
CA LYS A 79 2.52 10.05 -13.58
C LYS A 79 2.20 10.72 -12.24
N LYS A 80 2.41 10.03 -11.11
CA LYS A 80 2.22 10.60 -9.76
C LYS A 80 3.31 11.61 -9.41
N TYR A 81 4.55 11.31 -9.80
CA TYR A 81 5.68 12.21 -9.60
C TYR A 81 5.47 13.54 -10.36
N CYS A 82 5.14 13.47 -11.66
CA CYS A 82 4.98 14.65 -12.50
C CYS A 82 3.85 15.57 -12.04
N LYS A 83 2.79 15.03 -11.42
CA LYS A 83 1.66 15.79 -10.88
C LYS A 83 1.96 16.59 -9.62
N ARG A 84 3.11 16.36 -8.97
CA ARG A 84 3.48 17.05 -7.74
C ARG A 84 4.32 18.28 -8.02
N ASP A 85 4.22 19.29 -7.18
CA ASP A 85 4.95 20.54 -7.39
C ASP A 85 6.41 20.42 -6.98
N TYR A 86 6.70 19.62 -5.96
CA TYR A 86 8.06 19.36 -5.51
C TYR A 86 8.28 17.91 -5.10
N ALA A 87 9.54 17.49 -5.16
CA ALA A 87 9.99 16.18 -4.71
C ALA A 87 11.40 16.29 -4.14
N ILE A 88 11.58 15.86 -2.89
CA ILE A 88 12.84 15.95 -2.16
C ILE A 88 13.18 14.63 -1.46
N GLN A 89 14.46 14.32 -1.37
CA GLN A 89 14.97 13.32 -0.43
C GLN A 89 15.46 14.03 0.82
N ALA A 90 14.87 13.69 1.96
CA ALA A 90 15.19 14.32 3.22
C ALA A 90 15.31 13.31 4.37
N ASP A 91 16.26 13.55 5.25
CA ASP A 91 16.42 12.82 6.50
C ASP A 91 15.65 13.53 7.61
N ILE A 92 14.94 12.78 8.45
CA ILE A 92 14.29 13.36 9.63
C ILE A 92 15.29 13.39 10.80
N ILE A 93 15.64 14.57 11.28
CA ILE A 93 16.65 14.79 12.32
C ILE A 93 16.02 14.91 13.70
N SER A 94 15.03 15.79 13.86
CA SER A 94 14.42 16.13 15.15
C SER A 94 12.90 16.24 15.06
N ARG A 95 12.24 16.21 16.22
CA ARG A 95 10.80 16.42 16.40
C ARG A 95 10.58 17.28 17.63
N GLU A 96 9.87 18.39 17.45
CA GLU A 96 9.48 19.32 18.52
C GLU A 96 7.97 19.56 18.45
N THR A 97 7.27 19.57 19.59
CA THR A 97 5.84 19.92 19.65
C THR A 97 5.71 21.38 20.05
N VAL A 98 5.01 22.16 19.24
CA VAL A 98 4.81 23.61 19.40
C VAL A 98 3.31 23.89 19.29
N GLY A 99 2.62 23.88 20.42
CA GLY A 99 1.16 23.93 20.47
C GLY A 99 0.55 22.78 19.67
N ASP A 100 -0.42 23.09 18.80
CA ASP A 100 -1.11 22.12 17.94
C ASP A 100 -0.31 21.65 16.73
N TRP A 101 0.96 22.05 16.61
CA TRP A 101 1.82 21.72 15.50
C TRP A 101 3.06 20.97 15.95
N VAL A 102 3.51 20.04 15.13
CA VAL A 102 4.76 19.31 15.32
C VAL A 102 5.74 19.74 14.25
N ARG A 103 6.86 20.31 14.68
CA ARG A 103 7.98 20.71 13.83
C ARG A 103 8.95 19.55 13.70
N PHE A 104 9.11 19.03 12.50
CA PHE A 104 10.17 18.10 12.16
C PHE A 104 11.36 18.87 11.59
N GLY A 105 12.52 18.77 12.23
CA GLY A 105 13.78 19.19 11.63
C GLY A 105 14.18 18.19 10.56
N ILE A 106 14.30 18.62 9.31
CA ILE A 106 14.66 17.77 8.18
C ILE A 106 15.98 18.23 7.56
N HIS A 107 16.79 17.31 7.05
CA HIS A 107 17.96 17.62 6.24
C HIS A 107 17.68 17.22 4.79
N VAL A 108 17.52 18.20 3.91
CA VAL A 108 17.27 17.96 2.49
C VAL A 108 18.60 17.60 1.82
N ARG A 109 18.75 16.34 1.39
CA ARG A 109 19.93 15.87 0.66
C ARG A 109 19.85 16.20 -0.83
N HIS A 110 18.69 15.92 -1.43
CA HIS A 110 18.48 16.12 -2.86
C HIS A 110 17.12 16.75 -3.12
N VAL A 111 17.10 17.69 -4.06
CA VAL A 111 15.88 18.26 -4.64
C VAL A 111 15.74 17.70 -6.05
N PHE A 112 14.82 16.75 -6.23
CA PHE A 112 14.58 16.11 -7.54
C PHE A 112 13.63 16.91 -8.41
N LYS A 113 12.70 17.62 -7.78
CA LYS A 113 11.81 18.56 -8.44
C LYS A 113 11.67 19.78 -7.55
N ALA A 114 12.15 20.91 -8.07
CA ALA A 114 11.91 22.21 -7.47
C ALA A 114 10.56 22.72 -7.98
N GLY A 115 9.69 23.10 -7.05
CA GLY A 115 8.46 23.81 -7.35
C GLY A 115 8.66 25.32 -7.27
N PRO A 116 7.57 26.11 -7.23
CA PRO A 116 7.63 27.54 -6.96
C PRO A 116 8.18 27.87 -5.56
N ILE A 117 8.11 26.90 -4.63
CA ILE A 117 8.72 27.01 -3.30
C ILE A 117 10.23 26.79 -3.42
N LYS A 118 11.02 27.76 -2.94
CA LYS A 118 12.50 27.69 -2.92
C LYS A 118 13.01 26.69 -1.86
N LEU A 119 12.77 25.41 -2.09
CA LEU A 119 13.38 24.33 -1.31
C LEU A 119 14.86 24.24 -1.69
N ARG A 120 15.73 24.30 -0.68
CA ARG A 120 17.18 24.21 -0.82
C ARG A 120 17.67 22.98 -0.08
N THR A 121 18.82 22.46 -0.50
CA THR A 121 19.54 21.45 0.26
C THR A 121 19.96 22.02 1.62
N GLY A 122 20.11 21.12 2.60
CA GLY A 122 20.47 21.46 3.96
C GLY A 122 19.31 21.43 4.96
N PRO A 123 19.50 22.02 6.17
CA PRO A 123 18.51 22.00 7.23
C PRO A 123 17.26 22.80 6.87
N GLN A 124 16.10 22.17 7.00
CA GLN A 124 14.78 22.78 6.82
C GLN A 124 13.80 22.30 7.89
N SER A 125 12.60 22.88 7.91
CA SER A 125 11.53 22.51 8.85
C SER A 125 10.29 22.06 8.09
N LEU A 126 9.74 20.92 8.50
CA LEU A 126 8.47 20.38 8.03
C LEU A 126 7.45 20.41 9.16
N TRP A 127 6.32 21.08 8.91
CA TRP A 127 5.26 21.25 9.90
C TRP A 127 4.09 20.31 9.61
N ILE A 128 3.60 19.64 10.65
CA ILE A 128 2.49 18.69 10.58
C ILE A 128 1.62 18.91 11.81
N SER A 129 0.30 18.83 11.68
CA SER A 129 -0.58 19.01 12.84
C SER A 129 -0.36 17.90 13.88
N GLN A 130 -0.48 18.24 15.17
CA GLN A 130 -0.36 17.28 16.27
C GLN A 130 -1.44 16.20 16.17
N ALA A 131 -2.64 16.56 15.72
CA ALA A 131 -3.72 15.63 15.43
C ALA A 131 -3.30 14.54 14.43
N GLU A 132 -2.71 14.91 13.29
CA GLU A 132 -2.25 13.93 12.30
C GLU A 132 -1.11 13.06 12.82
N VAL A 133 -0.15 13.66 13.52
CA VAL A 133 0.97 12.91 14.12
C VAL A 133 0.46 11.91 15.16
N SER A 134 -0.52 12.29 15.98
CA SER A 134 -1.18 11.39 16.95
C SER A 134 -1.86 10.19 16.26
N CYS A 135 -2.40 10.41 15.06
CA CYS A 135 -2.96 9.38 14.20
C CYS A 135 -1.89 8.61 13.37
N SER A 136 -0.60 8.77 13.70
CA SER A 136 0.52 8.18 12.96
C SER A 136 0.52 8.54 11.46
N CYS A 137 0.12 9.77 11.14
CA CYS A 137 0.05 10.31 9.78
C CYS A 137 0.93 11.58 9.66
N PRO A 138 1.91 11.62 8.74
CA PRO A 138 2.61 10.49 8.15
C PRO A 138 3.46 9.74 9.19
N LYS A 139 3.73 8.45 8.93
CA LYS A 139 4.53 7.57 9.79
C LYS A 139 6.05 7.90 9.78
N LEU A 140 6.43 9.16 9.97
CA LEU A 140 7.83 9.61 9.96
C LEU A 140 8.57 9.15 11.22
N ARG A 141 9.76 8.60 11.02
CA ARG A 141 10.67 8.17 12.08
C ARG A 141 11.95 9.00 12.02
N LEU A 142 12.50 9.34 13.18
CA LEU A 142 13.80 10.02 13.29
C LEU A 142 14.91 9.12 12.71
N LYS A 143 15.99 9.74 12.21
CA LYS A 143 17.16 9.07 11.62
C LYS A 143 16.84 8.20 10.39
N HIS A 144 15.69 8.42 9.76
CA HIS A 144 15.31 7.76 8.51
C HIS A 144 15.26 8.76 7.36
N SER A 145 15.64 8.28 6.17
CA SER A 145 15.55 9.03 4.91
C SER A 145 14.23 8.73 4.21
N TYR A 146 13.60 9.76 3.67
CA TYR A 146 12.32 9.66 2.96
C TYR A 146 12.35 10.45 1.65
N LEU A 147 11.67 9.91 0.63
CA LEU A 147 11.24 10.68 -0.53
C LEU A 147 9.90 11.36 -0.20
N ILE A 148 9.90 12.69 -0.13
CA ILE A 148 8.74 13.51 0.21
C ILE A 148 8.28 14.24 -1.05
N LEU A 149 7.00 14.12 -1.37
CA LEU A 149 6.36 14.83 -2.48
C LEU A 149 5.16 15.60 -1.96
N GLY A 150 5.02 16.85 -2.39
CA GLY A 150 3.89 17.70 -2.00
C GLY A 150 3.39 18.58 -3.14
N GLU A 151 2.35 19.33 -2.82
CA GLU A 151 1.72 20.33 -3.67
C GLU A 151 1.96 21.68 -2.99
N LYS A 152 1.95 22.78 -3.76
CA LYS A 152 2.04 24.12 -3.18
C LYS A 152 0.81 24.37 -2.29
N PHE A 153 1.02 25.13 -1.22
CA PHE A 153 -0.07 25.71 -0.44
C PHE A 153 -0.79 26.80 -1.24
#